data_AF-A0A6V7HLG9-F1
#
_entry.id   AF-A0A6V7HLG9-F1
#
_cell.length_a   1.000
_cell.length_b   1.000
_cell.length_c   1.000
_cell.angle_alpha   90.00
_cell.angle_beta   90.00
_cell.angle_gamma   90.00
#
_symmetry.space_group_name_H-M   'P 1'
#
loop_
_entity.id
_entity.type
_entity.pdbx_description
1 polymer ?
#
loop_
_entity_poly.entity_id
_entity_poly.type
_entity_poly.pdbx_seq_one_letter_code
_entity_poly.pdbx_strand_id
1 'polypeptide(L)'
;YINRNDEEMQSIAASKQGKKNRSHTTREDILRMTKERELEEYNGAGIEIPNILIASQCEMLRKWDGDLRYLPNFQFRRFGRKHAAGKP
;
A
#
# COMPACT_ATOMS: atom_id res chain seq x y z
N TYR A 1 2.02 0.40 4.82
CA TYR A 1 1.03 0.65 3.75
C TYR A 1 0.32 -0.63 3.31
N ILE A 2 1.04 -1.67 2.89
CA ILE A 2 0.45 -2.95 2.43
C ILE A 2 -0.50 -3.57 3.47
N ASN A 3 -0.13 -3.55 4.74
CA ASN A 3 -0.93 -4.12 5.83
C ASN A 3 -2.05 -3.17 6.34
N ARG A 4 -2.37 -2.08 5.63
CA ARG A 4 -3.32 -1.06 6.14
C ARG A 4 -4.73 -1.58 6.41
N ASN A 5 -5.12 -2.67 5.73
CA ASN A 5 -6.46 -3.26 5.86
C ASN A 5 -6.45 -4.54 6.73
N ASP A 6 -5.35 -4.87 7.40
CA ASP A 6 -5.21 -6.13 8.14
C ASP A 6 -6.20 -6.23 9.28
N GLU A 7 -6.47 -5.13 9.98
CA GLU A 7 -7.47 -5.06 11.05
C GLU A 7 -8.89 -5.31 10.52
N GLU A 8 -9.26 -4.72 9.38
CA GLU A 8 -10.55 -4.94 8.74
C GLU A 8 -10.70 -6.41 8.28
N MET A 9 -9.66 -6.98 7.68
CA MET A 9 -9.65 -8.40 7.29
C MET A 9 -9.80 -9.32 8.50
N GLN A 10 -9.13 -9.03 9.62
CA GLN A 10 -9.27 -9.79 10.86
C GLN A 10 -10.69 -9.71 11.42
N SER A 11 -11.30 -8.53 11.43
CA SER A 11 -12.69 -8.35 11.88
C SER A 11 -13.68 -9.12 11.00
N ILE A 12 -13.50 -9.08 9.67
CA ILE A 12 -14.34 -9.84 8.74
C ILE A 12 -14.16 -11.35 8.97
N ALA A 13 -12.94 -11.84 9.15
CA ALA A 13 -12.67 -13.24 9.44
C ALA A 13 -13.31 -13.70 10.76
N ALA A 14 -13.20 -12.89 11.82
CA ALA A 14 -13.82 -13.16 13.12
C ALA A 14 -15.35 -13.19 13.04
N SER A 15 -15.97 -12.29 12.25
CA SER A 15 -17.43 -12.25 12.07
C SER A 15 -18.01 -13.50 11.39
N LYS A 16 -17.17 -14.26 10.67
CA LYS A 16 -17.55 -15.50 9.97
C LYS A 16 -17.44 -16.74 10.87
N GLN A 17 -16.65 -16.69 11.94
CA GLN A 17 -16.59 -17.79 12.90
C GLN A 17 -17.94 -17.91 13.63
N GLY A 18 -18.73 -18.90 13.25
CA GLY A 18 -20.03 -19.22 13.87
C GLY A 18 -21.28 -18.75 13.11
N LYS A 19 -21.16 -18.05 11.98
CA LYS A 19 -22.31 -17.63 11.15
C LYS A 19 -22.28 -18.29 9.78
N LYS A 20 -23.31 -19.06 9.43
CA LYS A 20 -23.50 -19.68 8.09
C LYS A 20 -23.68 -18.66 6.94
N ASN A 21 -23.82 -17.37 7.26
CA ASN A 21 -24.08 -16.35 6.25
C ASN A 21 -22.78 -15.83 5.61
N ARG A 22 -22.63 -16.15 4.32
CA ARG A 22 -21.55 -15.70 3.42
C ARG A 22 -21.69 -14.23 2.97
N SER A 23 -22.33 -13.34 3.72
CA SER A 23 -22.69 -11.99 3.22
C SER A 23 -21.51 -11.04 2.99
N HIS A 24 -20.31 -11.37 3.50
CA HIS A 24 -19.10 -10.52 3.39
C HIS A 24 -18.04 -11.06 2.42
N THR A 25 -18.40 -11.96 1.49
CA THR A 25 -17.44 -12.49 0.50
C THR A 25 -16.86 -11.40 -0.40
N THR A 26 -17.69 -10.49 -0.91
CA THR A 26 -17.23 -9.46 -1.88
C THR A 26 -16.21 -8.49 -1.29
N ARG A 27 -16.43 -8.00 -0.06
CA ARG A 27 -15.50 -7.06 0.59
C ARG A 27 -14.17 -7.73 0.96
N GLU A 28 -14.24 -8.95 1.51
CA GLU A 28 -13.04 -9.73 1.80
C GLU A 28 -12.22 -10.02 0.54
N ASP A 29 -12.88 -10.42 -0.55
CA ASP A 29 -12.22 -10.71 -1.82
C ASP A 29 -11.50 -9.45 -2.36
N ILE A 30 -12.15 -8.28 -2.33
CA ILE A 30 -11.54 -7.01 -2.75
C ILE A 30 -10.31 -6.67 -1.89
N LEU A 31 -10.41 -6.84 -0.56
CA LEU A 31 -9.31 -6.56 0.35
C LEU A 31 -8.12 -7.49 0.12
N ARG A 32 -8.39 -8.79 -0.03
CA ARG A 32 -7.37 -9.80 -0.33
C ARG A 32 -6.68 -9.51 -1.65
N MET A 33 -7.45 -9.31 -2.73
CA MET A 33 -6.91 -9.00 -4.06
C MET A 33 -6.09 -7.71 -4.06
N THR A 34 -6.52 -6.69 -3.31
CA THR A 34 -5.77 -5.43 -3.17
C THR A 34 -4.44 -5.68 -2.49
N LYS A 35 -4.42 -6.43 -1.38
CA LYS A 35 -3.20 -6.75 -0.65
C LYS A 35 -2.25 -7.62 -1.47
N GLU A 36 -2.77 -8.62 -2.17
CA GLU A 36 -1.99 -9.50 -3.06
C GLU A 36 -1.32 -8.69 -4.17
N ARG A 37 -2.06 -7.83 -4.87
CA ARG A 37 -1.51 -6.96 -5.92
C ARG A 37 -0.41 -6.04 -5.39
N GLU A 38 -0.60 -5.43 -4.22
CA GLU A 38 0.41 -4.57 -3.61
C GLU A 38 1.67 -5.34 -3.19
N LEU A 39 1.51 -6.58 -2.71
CA LEU A 39 2.61 -7.50 -2.42
C LEU A 39 3.37 -7.91 -3.69
N GLU A 40 2.66 -8.23 -4.77
CA GLU A 40 3.26 -8.55 -6.06
C GLU A 40 4.07 -7.37 -6.61
N GLU A 41 3.52 -6.16 -6.58
CA GLU A 41 4.22 -4.94 -6.98
C GLU A 41 5.48 -4.72 -6.11
N TYR A 42 5.37 -4.88 -4.79
CA TYR A 42 6.49 -4.73 -3.86
C TYR A 42 7.59 -5.78 -4.06
N ASN A 43 7.20 -7.03 -4.32
CA ASN A 43 8.12 -8.15 -4.52
C ASN A 43 8.77 -8.15 -5.92
N GLY A 44 8.06 -7.64 -6.94
CA GLY A 44 8.53 -7.56 -8.32
C GLY A 44 9.29 -6.26 -8.64
N ALA A 45 8.63 -5.36 -9.38
CA ALA A 45 9.25 -4.13 -9.88
C ALA A 45 9.53 -3.08 -8.77
N GLY A 46 8.77 -3.13 -7.68
CA GLY A 46 8.71 -2.12 -6.62
C GLY A 46 7.54 -1.15 -6.79
N ILE A 47 7.01 -0.70 -5.67
CA ILE A 47 5.95 0.32 -5.56
C ILE A 47 6.55 1.70 -5.82
N GLU A 48 5.91 2.46 -6.69
CA GLU A 48 6.32 3.80 -7.05
C GLU A 48 5.74 4.83 -6.06
N ILE A 49 6.61 5.55 -5.37
CA ILE A 49 6.24 6.62 -4.43
C ILE A 49 7.17 7.83 -4.61
N PRO A 50 6.79 9.03 -4.13
CA PRO A 50 7.71 10.16 -4.09
C PRO A 50 9.03 9.77 -3.42
N ASN A 51 10.14 10.27 -3.95
CA ASN A 51 11.48 9.89 -3.54
C ASN A 51 11.80 10.47 -2.16
N ILE A 52 11.48 9.71 -1.13
CA ILE A 52 11.70 10.05 0.28
C ILE A 52 13.18 10.04 0.71
N LEU A 53 14.10 9.71 -0.19
CA LEU A 53 15.55 9.75 0.09
C LEU A 53 16.17 11.12 -0.21
N ILE A 54 15.40 12.04 -0.82
CA ILE A 54 15.83 13.40 -1.12
C ILE A 54 15.13 14.36 -0.16
N ALA A 55 15.91 15.11 0.64
CA ALA A 55 15.36 16.01 1.65
C ALA A 55 14.39 17.06 1.07
N SER A 56 14.69 17.63 -0.10
CA SER A 56 13.81 18.61 -0.76
C SER A 56 12.48 18.00 -1.21
N GLN A 57 12.50 16.76 -1.70
CA GLN A 57 11.28 16.02 -2.07
C GLN A 57 10.44 15.70 -0.83
N CYS A 58 11.08 15.35 0.30
CA CYS A 58 10.39 15.18 1.58
C CYS A 58 9.74 16.47 2.08
N GLU A 59 10.42 17.60 1.95
CA GLU A 59 9.87 18.91 2.34
C GLU A 59 8.66 19.28 1.47
N MET A 60 8.77 19.09 0.15
CA MET A 60 7.66 19.31 -0.77
C MET A 60 6.48 18.39 -0.44
N LEU A 61 6.74 17.12 -0.11
CA LEU A 61 5.69 16.16 0.24
C LEU A 61 4.98 16.55 1.54
N ARG A 62 5.71 17.09 2.52
CA ARG A 62 5.13 17.57 3.79
C ARG A 62 4.25 18.81 3.62
N LYS A 63 4.57 19.68 2.65
CA LYS A 63 3.81 20.91 2.35
C LYS A 63 2.68 20.69 1.35
N TRP A 64 2.61 19.52 0.73
CA TRP A 64 1.62 19.22 -0.29
C TRP A 64 0.22 19.11 0.31
N ASP A 65 -0.74 19.78 -0.32
CA ASP A 65 -2.14 19.89 0.08
C ASP A 65 -3.05 18.82 -0.58
N GLY A 66 -2.47 17.95 -1.41
CA GLY A 66 -3.21 16.93 -2.16
C GLY A 66 -3.59 17.36 -3.58
N ASP A 67 -3.22 18.56 -4.02
CA ASP A 67 -3.52 19.01 -5.38
C ASP A 67 -2.72 18.21 -6.42
N LEU A 68 -3.46 17.50 -7.28
CA LEU A 68 -2.93 16.64 -8.33
C LEU A 68 -2.11 17.40 -9.37
N ARG A 69 -2.33 18.72 -9.53
CA ARG A 69 -1.56 19.56 -10.46
C ARG A 69 -0.07 19.60 -10.12
N TYR A 70 0.28 19.38 -8.85
CA TYR A 70 1.66 19.36 -8.39
C TYR A 70 2.28 17.95 -8.37
N LEU A 71 1.52 16.90 -8.71
CA LEU A 71 2.07 15.54 -8.81
C LEU A 71 3.28 15.43 -9.74
N PRO A 72 3.29 16.05 -10.94
CA PRO A 72 4.45 16.00 -11.84
C PRO A 72 5.74 16.62 -11.27
N ASN A 73 5.63 17.45 -10.22
CA ASN A 73 6.80 18.07 -9.59
C ASN A 73 7.54 17.09 -8.67
N PHE A 74 6.86 16.03 -8.21
CA PHE A 74 7.50 14.99 -7.41
C PHE A 74 8.40 14.11 -8.26
N GLN A 75 9.59 13.85 -7.75
CA GLN A 75 10.43 12.79 -8.28
C GLN A 75 9.95 11.48 -7.68
N PHE A 76 9.50 10.56 -8.53
CA PHE A 76 9.09 9.23 -8.09
C PHE A 76 10.25 8.25 -8.15
N ARG A 77 10.27 7.31 -7.21
CA ARG A 77 11.23 6.20 -7.18
C ARG A 77 10.49 4.93 -6.77
N ARG A 78 10.89 3.81 -7.36
CA ARG A 78 10.36 2.49 -7.01
C ARG A 78 11.05 1.93 -5.79
N PHE A 79 10.28 1.57 -4.78
CA PHE A 79 10.73 0.90 -3.56
C PHE A 79 10.12 -0.50 -3.51
N GLY A 80 10.95 -1.50 -3.24
CA GLY A 80 10.52 -2.90 -3.27
C GLY A 80 11.40 -3.73 -2.37
N ARG A 81 11.13 -5.04 -2.29
CA ARG A 81 11.86 -5.96 -1.42
C ARG A 81 13.39 -5.89 -1.61
N LYS A 82 13.83 -5.74 -2.86
CA LYS A 82 15.24 -5.56 -3.25
C LYS A 82 15.93 -4.31 -2.68
N HIS A 83 15.15 -3.30 -2.29
CA HIS A 83 15.65 -2.06 -1.68
C HIS A 83 15.59 -2.09 -0.15
N ALA A 84 14.77 -2.97 0.43
CA ALA A 84 14.68 -3.19 1.88
C ALA A 84 15.71 -4.21 2.39
N ALA A 85 16.00 -5.23 1.57
CA ALA A 85 17.15 -6.10 1.77
C ALA A 85 18.39 -5.38 1.26
N GLY A 86 18.96 -4.49 2.07
CA GLY A 86 20.27 -3.92 1.78
C GLY A 86 21.25 -5.04 1.46
N LYS A 87 21.95 -4.94 0.33
CA LYS A 87 23.24 -5.64 0.24
C LYS A 87 24.21 -4.96 1.22
N PRO A 88 25.07 -5.72 1.91
CA PRO A 88 26.15 -5.17 2.73
C PRO A 88 27.07 -4.26 1.92
#